data_AF-A0A3D4D750-F1
#
_entry.id   AF-A0A3D4D750-F1
#
_cell.length_a   1.000
_cell.length_b   1.000
_cell.length_c   1.000
_cell.angle_alpha   90.00
_cell.angle_beta   90.00
_cell.angle_gamma   90.00
#
_symmetry.space_group_name_H-M   'P 1'
#
loop_
_entity.id
_entity.type
_entity.pdbx_description
1 polymer ?
#
loop_
_entity_poly.entity_id
_entity_poly.type
_entity_poly.pdbx_seq_one_letter_code
_entity_poly.pdbx_strand_id
1 'polypeptide(L)'
;MKNWKKAGIGALCVAALLAGCGTQGGKDDGNGGKDDTPMDVTLETLREVNDPCVLLAKYDAVTVNIQGTDRDGEVAYTARLQYTDGGDSTILMSSHYSYTANSGPGEDELWSEGCGSLYATRMTSDDNASLNIYPIPGEGTEYLLDILPQCADPAAKNAEETLDERSEQDGAVLLSTTTRFKDAGGYYYTTLYYADPETGELLAMSVTDYIEDGEGGATEMGTTLYNWSYDEPYETEPYKSGRYLLNDVVYATDDTRPACLLTVCLPAKEGGEDWWVNEYHVARGTYVNICCRSGCTLYADAALTQPIDDTVSIDTNGEEMTVYVVPDVPLN
;
A
#
# COMPACT_ATOMS: atom_id res chain seq x y z
N MET A 1 47.42 -2.68 -13.96
CA MET A 1 47.24 -1.46 -14.80
C MET A 1 46.35 -1.77 -16.00
N LYS A 2 45.04 -1.53 -15.84
CA LYS A 2 44.19 -0.84 -16.82
C LYS A 2 42.96 -0.35 -16.05
N ASN A 3 42.82 0.97 -16.06
CA ASN A 3 41.85 1.76 -15.31
C ASN A 3 40.46 1.70 -15.95
N TRP A 4 39.47 1.88 -15.07
CA TRP A 4 38.21 2.62 -15.22
C TRP A 4 37.36 2.42 -16.47
N LYS A 5 36.15 1.90 -16.24
CA LYS A 5 34.95 2.75 -16.31
C LYS A 5 34.17 2.59 -15.01
N LYS A 6 34.17 3.65 -14.20
CA LYS A 6 33.05 3.93 -13.31
C LYS A 6 31.84 4.03 -14.24
N ALA A 7 30.95 3.06 -14.22
CA ALA A 7 29.59 3.28 -14.72
C ALA A 7 29.02 4.31 -13.75
N GLY A 8 28.96 5.56 -14.19
CA GLY A 8 28.32 6.61 -13.42
C GLY A 8 26.87 6.18 -13.21
N ILE A 9 26.45 6.17 -11.95
CA ILE A 9 25.04 6.27 -11.58
C ILE A 9 24.55 7.49 -12.35
N GLY A 10 23.74 7.25 -13.38
CA GLY A 10 23.14 8.30 -14.17
C GLY A 10 22.17 9.02 -13.26
N ALA A 11 22.60 10.16 -12.72
CA ALA A 11 21.70 11.17 -12.18
C ALA A 11 20.78 11.62 -13.32
N LEU A 12 19.66 10.91 -13.49
CA LEU A 12 18.58 11.37 -14.34
C LEU A 12 18.06 12.65 -13.66
N CYS A 13 18.17 13.76 -14.39
CA CYS A 13 17.95 15.10 -13.88
C CYS A 13 16.63 15.24 -13.12
N VAL A 14 16.76 15.41 -11.80
CA VAL A 14 15.78 15.87 -10.81
C VAL A 14 15.26 17.30 -11.10
N ALA A 15 15.62 17.91 -12.23
CA ALA A 15 15.22 19.27 -12.58
C ALA A 15 13.69 19.43 -12.79
N ALA A 16 12.94 18.34 -12.94
CA ALA A 16 11.47 18.37 -12.97
C ALA A 16 10.81 18.20 -11.59
N LEU A 17 11.56 17.76 -10.56
CA LEU A 17 11.01 17.35 -9.25
C LEU A 17 10.59 18.52 -8.34
N LEU A 18 11.13 19.72 -8.54
CA LEU A 18 10.85 20.88 -7.67
C LEU A 18 9.84 21.89 -8.25
N ALA A 19 9.30 21.63 -9.45
CA ALA A 19 8.32 22.55 -10.06
C ALA A 19 6.90 22.42 -9.46
N GLY A 20 6.65 21.41 -8.62
CA GLY A 20 5.37 21.14 -7.99
C GLY A 20 5.28 21.42 -6.48
N CYS A 21 6.37 21.86 -5.83
CA CYS A 21 6.35 22.18 -4.40
C CYS A 21 5.49 23.44 -4.16
N GLY A 22 4.20 23.22 -3.87
CA GLY A 22 3.35 24.23 -3.26
C GLY A 22 4.02 24.72 -1.98
N THR A 23 4.16 26.04 -1.87
CA THR A 23 4.82 26.70 -0.75
C THR A 23 4.06 26.36 0.53
N GLN A 24 4.68 25.63 1.47
CA GLN A 24 4.13 25.30 2.78
C GLN A 24 3.70 26.58 3.50
N GLY A 25 2.38 26.78 3.62
CA GLY A 25 1.77 27.80 4.46
C GLY A 25 1.37 27.22 5.81
N GLY A 26 2.35 26.85 6.63
CA GLY A 26 2.12 26.40 8.00
C GLY A 26 1.64 27.55 8.90
N LYS A 27 0.66 27.28 9.76
CA LYS A 27 0.28 28.14 10.88
C LYS A 27 1.40 28.12 11.93
N ASP A 28 1.85 29.30 12.33
CA ASP A 28 2.78 29.51 13.45
C ASP A 28 2.06 29.26 14.79
N ASP A 29 2.23 28.07 15.34
CA ASP A 29 2.00 27.82 16.77
C ASP A 29 3.35 27.82 17.48
N GLY A 30 3.74 29.00 17.97
CA GLY A 30 5.00 29.18 18.66
C GLY A 30 5.08 28.40 19.98
N ASN A 31 6.18 27.66 20.16
CA ASN A 31 7.20 27.90 21.20
C ASN A 31 8.06 26.65 21.43
N GLY A 32 9.33 26.71 21.02
CA GLY A 32 10.36 25.74 21.38
C GLY A 32 11.63 26.09 20.63
N GLY A 33 12.70 26.46 21.34
CA GLY A 33 13.99 26.79 20.71
C GLY A 33 14.49 25.60 19.90
N LYS A 34 14.52 25.74 18.57
CA LYS A 34 15.21 24.80 17.68
C LYS A 34 16.70 25.00 17.90
N ASP A 35 17.39 23.96 18.35
CA ASP A 35 18.81 23.82 18.07
C ASP A 35 18.93 23.70 16.54
N ASP A 36 19.57 24.67 15.89
CA ASP A 36 19.82 24.73 14.43
C ASP A 36 20.84 23.65 13.96
N THR A 37 20.88 22.49 14.62
CA THR A 37 21.72 21.38 14.19
C THR A 37 20.89 20.53 13.22
N PRO A 38 21.32 20.40 11.95
CA PRO A 38 20.66 19.52 10.98
C PRO A 38 20.46 18.12 11.58
N MET A 39 19.32 17.50 11.29
CA MET A 39 19.04 16.15 11.73
C MET A 39 20.09 15.21 11.12
N ASP A 40 20.61 14.26 11.91
CA ASP A 40 21.42 13.19 11.34
C ASP A 40 20.48 12.18 10.67
N VAL A 41 20.06 12.47 9.45
CA VAL A 41 19.16 11.61 8.68
C VAL A 41 19.89 10.30 8.34
N THR A 42 19.50 9.24 9.02
CA THR A 42 19.95 7.85 8.80
C THR A 42 18.80 6.99 8.27
N LEU A 43 19.06 5.75 7.85
CA LEU A 43 17.99 4.82 7.47
C LEU A 43 17.03 4.53 8.64
N GLU A 44 17.56 4.37 9.86
CA GLU A 44 16.73 4.16 11.04
C GLU A 44 15.80 5.34 11.28
N THR A 45 16.33 6.56 11.14
CA THR A 45 15.56 7.80 11.18
C THR A 45 14.46 7.83 10.12
N LEU A 46 14.79 7.50 8.85
CA LEU A 46 13.78 7.50 7.78
C LEU A 46 12.63 6.54 8.07
N ARG A 47 12.93 5.34 8.59
CA ARG A 47 11.91 4.34 8.93
C ARG A 47 11.01 4.82 10.06
N GLU A 48 11.60 5.42 11.10
CA GLU A 48 10.83 5.93 12.25
C GLU A 48 9.92 7.09 11.86
N VAL A 49 10.45 8.12 11.19
CA VAL A 49 9.67 9.34 10.92
C VAL A 49 8.68 9.19 9.76
N ASN A 50 8.90 8.23 8.87
CA ASN A 50 8.03 7.95 7.73
C ASN A 50 7.17 6.70 7.92
N ASP A 51 7.11 6.14 9.13
CA ASP A 51 6.08 5.16 9.48
C ASP A 51 4.70 5.80 9.26
N PRO A 52 3.77 5.15 8.55
CA PRO A 52 2.47 5.76 8.25
C PRO A 52 1.68 6.19 9.50
N CYS A 53 1.78 5.45 10.62
CA CYS A 53 1.10 5.85 11.86
C CYS A 53 1.76 7.10 12.47
N VAL A 54 3.08 7.23 12.37
CA VAL A 54 3.80 8.43 12.84
C VAL A 54 3.43 9.64 11.99
N LEU A 55 3.34 9.47 10.67
CA LEU A 55 2.91 10.54 9.77
C LEU A 55 1.46 10.98 10.05
N LEU A 56 0.53 10.04 10.25
CA LEU A 56 -0.87 10.34 10.56
C LEU A 56 -1.08 10.96 11.96
N ALA A 57 -0.12 10.82 12.87
CA ALA A 57 -0.13 11.55 14.14
C ALA A 57 0.22 13.04 13.96
N LYS A 58 0.85 13.41 12.83
CA LYS A 58 1.31 14.77 12.51
C LYS A 58 0.45 15.47 11.45
N TYR A 59 -0.05 14.71 10.48
CA TYR A 59 -0.73 15.21 9.29
C TYR A 59 -2.15 14.66 9.17
N ASP A 60 -3.06 15.48 8.68
CA ASP A 60 -4.46 15.08 8.48
C ASP A 60 -4.58 14.03 7.36
N ALA A 61 -3.72 14.11 6.35
CA ALA A 61 -3.63 13.13 5.28
C ALA A 61 -2.23 13.12 4.64
N VAL A 62 -1.87 11.96 4.09
CA VAL A 62 -0.65 11.79 3.30
C VAL A 62 -1.04 11.37 1.89
N THR A 63 -0.42 12.03 0.91
CA THR A 63 -0.59 11.74 -0.51
C THR A 63 0.73 11.30 -1.10
N VAL A 64 0.69 10.27 -1.95
CA VAL A 64 1.84 9.79 -2.71
C VAL A 64 1.46 9.73 -4.18
N ASN A 65 2.13 10.54 -5.00
CA ASN A 65 2.04 10.44 -6.46
C ASN A 65 3.12 9.49 -6.96
N ILE A 66 2.73 8.51 -7.75
CA ILE A 66 3.56 7.39 -8.17
C ILE A 66 3.68 7.41 -9.70
N GLN A 67 4.87 7.14 -10.23
CA GLN A 67 5.09 6.91 -11.65
C GLN A 67 6.07 5.76 -11.85
N GLY A 68 5.66 4.73 -12.56
CA GLY A 68 6.52 3.63 -12.95
C GLY A 68 6.94 3.71 -14.41
N THR A 69 8.20 3.38 -14.69
CA THR A 69 8.73 3.19 -16.05
C THR A 69 9.09 1.74 -16.30
N ASP A 70 9.08 1.33 -17.56
CA ASP A 70 9.64 0.06 -17.99
C ASP A 70 11.17 0.13 -18.16
N ARG A 71 11.75 -0.97 -18.66
CA ARG A 71 13.19 -1.14 -18.91
C ARG A 71 13.79 -0.15 -19.92
N ASP A 72 12.95 0.41 -20.79
CA ASP A 72 13.37 1.35 -21.84
C ASP A 72 13.25 2.81 -21.32
N GLY A 73 12.78 2.99 -20.08
CA GLY A 73 12.56 4.28 -19.44
C GLY A 73 11.24 4.93 -19.83
N GLU A 74 10.36 4.21 -20.54
CA GLU A 74 9.06 4.72 -20.94
C GLU A 74 8.05 4.54 -19.82
N VAL A 75 7.12 5.49 -19.66
CA VAL A 75 6.11 5.43 -18.60
C VAL A 75 5.19 4.23 -18.82
N ALA A 76 5.13 3.35 -17.83
CA ALA A 76 4.27 2.18 -17.78
C ALA A 76 2.98 2.45 -17.00
N TYR A 77 3.04 3.28 -15.95
CA TYR A 77 1.87 3.67 -15.17
C TYR A 77 2.10 4.94 -14.37
N THR A 78 1.00 5.60 -14.02
CA THR A 78 0.93 6.66 -13.02
C THR A 78 -0.11 6.30 -11.99
N ALA A 79 0.06 6.71 -10.74
CA ALA A 79 -0.96 6.54 -9.72
C ALA A 79 -0.96 7.68 -8.73
N ARG A 80 -2.11 7.85 -8.08
CA ARG A 80 -2.24 8.68 -6.89
C ARG A 80 -2.77 7.81 -5.77
N LEU A 81 -2.10 7.84 -4.62
CA LEU A 81 -2.49 7.13 -3.41
C LEU A 81 -2.63 8.15 -2.29
N GLN A 82 -3.70 8.05 -1.51
CA GLN A 82 -3.92 8.84 -0.31
C GLN A 82 -4.29 7.95 0.87
N TYR A 83 -3.86 8.34 2.05
CA TYR A 83 -4.29 7.73 3.30
C TYR A 83 -4.46 8.74 4.43
N THR A 84 -5.38 8.45 5.35
CA THR A 84 -5.74 9.27 6.51
C THR A 84 -6.14 8.39 7.70
N ASP A 85 -6.16 8.96 8.90
CA ASP A 85 -6.68 8.31 10.10
C ASP A 85 -8.21 8.21 10.00
N GLY A 86 -8.74 6.98 9.99
CA GLY A 86 -10.17 6.72 9.99
C GLY A 86 -10.83 6.81 11.36
N GLY A 87 -10.03 7.00 12.42
CA GLY A 87 -10.45 6.83 13.81
C GLY A 87 -10.50 5.36 14.23
N ASP A 88 -10.63 5.11 15.53
CA ASP A 88 -10.72 3.75 16.12
C ASP A 88 -9.62 2.79 15.63
N SER A 89 -8.40 3.31 15.43
CA SER A 89 -7.24 2.55 14.91
C SER A 89 -7.46 1.98 13.50
N THR A 90 -8.33 2.59 12.71
CA THR A 90 -8.54 2.27 11.29
C THR A 90 -7.79 3.24 10.40
N ILE A 91 -7.37 2.75 9.24
CA ILE A 91 -6.79 3.57 8.18
C ILE A 91 -7.78 3.61 7.03
N LEU A 92 -8.00 4.81 6.52
CA LEU A 92 -8.67 5.02 5.25
C LEU A 92 -7.61 5.18 4.17
N MET A 93 -7.76 4.45 3.08
CA MET A 93 -6.84 4.50 1.94
C MET A 93 -7.64 4.57 0.65
N SER A 94 -7.18 5.36 -0.31
CA SER A 94 -7.68 5.34 -1.67
C SER A 94 -6.53 5.42 -2.64
N SER A 95 -6.60 4.68 -3.74
CA SER A 95 -5.67 4.82 -4.85
C SER A 95 -6.33 4.65 -6.20
N HIS A 96 -5.76 5.32 -7.20
CA HIS A 96 -6.13 5.17 -8.60
C HIS A 96 -4.84 5.05 -9.43
N TYR A 97 -4.72 3.94 -10.15
CA TYR A 97 -3.65 3.66 -11.09
C TYR A 97 -4.18 3.78 -12.53
N SER A 98 -3.46 4.53 -13.36
CA SER A 98 -3.65 4.58 -14.79
C SER A 98 -2.46 3.93 -15.48
N TYR A 99 -2.72 2.84 -16.20
CA TYR A 99 -1.70 2.06 -16.89
C TYR A 99 -1.60 2.47 -18.36
N THR A 100 -0.41 2.32 -18.94
CA THR A 100 -0.17 2.55 -20.38
C THR A 100 -0.07 1.22 -21.12
N ALA A 101 -0.04 1.28 -22.46
CA ALA A 101 0.19 0.11 -23.31
C ALA A 101 1.53 -0.61 -23.04
N ASN A 102 2.48 0.05 -22.36
CA ASN A 102 3.76 -0.54 -21.99
C ASN A 102 3.68 -1.40 -20.71
N SER A 103 2.59 -1.28 -19.96
CA SER A 103 2.37 -2.09 -18.75
C SER A 103 1.86 -3.50 -19.08
N GLY A 104 2.01 -4.43 -18.13
CA GLY A 104 1.41 -5.77 -18.23
C GLY A 104 -0.12 -5.75 -18.38
N PRO A 105 -0.86 -4.95 -17.58
CA PRO A 105 -2.31 -4.77 -17.73
C PRO A 105 -2.76 -4.08 -19.03
N GLY A 106 -1.86 -3.36 -19.74
CA GLY A 106 -2.22 -2.54 -20.89
C GLY A 106 -2.85 -1.20 -20.48
N GLU A 107 -3.59 -0.54 -21.37
CA GLU A 107 -4.24 0.76 -21.12
C GLU A 107 -5.50 0.62 -20.25
N ASP A 108 -5.34 0.05 -19.06
CA ASP A 108 -6.40 -0.14 -18.07
C ASP A 108 -6.26 0.86 -16.91
N GLU A 109 -7.29 0.94 -16.09
CA GLU A 109 -7.33 1.75 -14.88
C GLU A 109 -7.78 0.89 -13.71
N LEU A 110 -7.16 1.08 -12.54
CA LEU A 110 -7.44 0.34 -11.31
C LEU A 110 -7.75 1.33 -10.18
N TRP A 111 -8.91 1.17 -9.55
CA TRP A 111 -9.27 1.86 -8.32
C TRP A 111 -9.17 0.90 -7.15
N SER A 112 -8.69 1.41 -6.03
CA SER A 112 -8.67 0.68 -4.76
C SER A 112 -9.09 1.58 -3.61
N GLU A 113 -9.83 1.03 -2.66
CA GLU A 113 -10.21 1.72 -1.43
C GLU A 113 -10.11 0.76 -0.24
N GLY A 114 -9.52 1.25 0.84
CA GLY A 114 -9.34 0.55 2.11
C GLY A 114 -10.02 1.29 3.25
N CYS A 115 -10.65 0.55 4.15
CA CYS A 115 -11.24 1.06 5.37
C CYS A 115 -11.13 -0.01 6.48
N GLY A 116 -10.06 0.05 7.27
CA GLY A 116 -9.82 -0.89 8.36
C GLY A 116 -9.78 -2.35 7.87
N SER A 117 -10.83 -3.12 8.14
CA SER A 117 -10.95 -4.54 7.77
C SER A 117 -11.38 -4.79 6.32
N LEU A 118 -11.66 -3.75 5.54
CA LEU A 118 -12.16 -3.88 4.17
C LEU A 118 -11.16 -3.30 3.17
N TYR A 119 -10.94 -4.02 2.08
CA TYR A 119 -10.18 -3.54 0.94
C TYR A 119 -10.86 -3.93 -0.36
N ALA A 120 -11.38 -2.94 -1.09
CA ALA A 120 -12.04 -3.13 -2.38
C ALA A 120 -11.13 -2.71 -3.52
N THR A 121 -11.19 -3.45 -4.62
CA THR A 121 -10.49 -3.09 -5.86
C THR A 121 -11.37 -3.30 -7.08
N ARG A 122 -11.11 -2.54 -8.14
CA ARG A 122 -11.80 -2.74 -9.43
C ARG A 122 -10.95 -2.22 -10.58
N MET A 123 -10.67 -3.07 -11.57
CA MET A 123 -10.14 -2.61 -12.85
C MET A 123 -11.27 -2.18 -13.80
N THR A 124 -10.97 -1.38 -14.82
CA THR A 124 -11.95 -1.06 -15.86
C THR A 124 -12.28 -2.27 -16.71
N SER A 125 -11.30 -3.15 -16.94
CA SER A 125 -11.50 -4.38 -17.71
C SER A 125 -12.30 -5.45 -16.96
N ASP A 126 -12.43 -5.34 -15.63
CA ASP A 126 -13.14 -6.33 -14.83
C ASP A 126 -14.66 -6.20 -14.96
N ASP A 127 -15.32 -7.35 -15.14
CA ASP A 127 -16.79 -7.44 -15.08
C ASP A 127 -17.32 -7.11 -13.66
N ASN A 128 -16.59 -7.53 -12.62
CA ASN A 128 -16.99 -7.45 -11.22
C ASN A 128 -15.95 -6.71 -10.37
N ALA A 129 -16.39 -6.03 -9.32
CA ALA A 129 -15.48 -5.52 -8.29
C ALA A 129 -15.00 -6.66 -7.38
N SER A 130 -13.85 -6.47 -6.75
CA SER A 130 -13.32 -7.36 -5.71
C SER A 130 -13.45 -6.72 -4.32
N LEU A 131 -13.64 -7.55 -3.30
CA LEU A 131 -13.64 -7.18 -1.88
C LEU A 131 -12.87 -8.21 -1.07
N ASN A 132 -11.81 -7.76 -0.42
CA ASN A 132 -11.13 -8.51 0.62
C ASN A 132 -11.69 -8.07 1.98
N ILE A 133 -12.06 -9.05 2.81
CA ILE A 133 -12.51 -8.85 4.18
C ILE A 133 -11.48 -9.50 5.10
N TYR A 134 -10.95 -8.72 6.05
CA TYR A 134 -10.02 -9.17 7.08
C TYR A 134 -10.78 -9.31 8.41
N PRO A 135 -11.31 -10.51 8.73
CA PRO A 135 -12.23 -10.67 9.86
C PRO A 135 -11.52 -10.63 11.22
N ILE A 136 -10.21 -10.91 11.27
CA ILE A 136 -9.44 -10.87 12.51
C ILE A 136 -9.13 -9.40 12.85
N PRO A 137 -9.49 -8.92 14.05
CA PRO A 137 -9.23 -7.53 14.44
C PRO A 137 -7.76 -7.15 14.27
N GLY A 138 -7.51 -5.99 13.66
CA GLY A 138 -6.17 -5.46 13.41
C GLY A 138 -5.52 -5.92 12.11
N GLU A 139 -5.79 -7.15 11.62
CA GLU A 139 -5.11 -7.68 10.43
C GLU A 139 -5.37 -6.84 9.16
N GLY A 140 -6.57 -6.28 9.02
CA GLY A 140 -6.88 -5.39 7.90
C GLY A 140 -6.10 -4.08 7.95
N THR A 141 -6.00 -3.45 9.13
CA THR A 141 -5.19 -2.24 9.31
C THR A 141 -3.71 -2.54 9.06
N GLU A 142 -3.19 -3.66 9.57
CA GLU A 142 -1.82 -4.11 9.28
C GLU A 142 -1.58 -4.33 7.79
N TYR A 143 -2.54 -4.96 7.09
CA TYR A 143 -2.44 -5.15 5.65
C TYR A 143 -2.40 -3.81 4.91
N LEU A 144 -3.27 -2.86 5.27
CA LEU A 144 -3.26 -1.52 4.66
C LEU A 144 -1.91 -0.84 4.89
N LEU A 145 -1.36 -0.89 6.11
CA LEU A 145 -0.02 -0.37 6.40
C LEU A 145 1.08 -1.02 5.56
N ASP A 146 1.04 -2.35 5.40
CA ASP A 146 2.04 -3.12 4.64
C ASP A 146 2.10 -2.72 3.15
N ILE A 147 0.97 -2.27 2.58
CA ILE A 147 0.87 -1.88 1.16
C ILE A 147 1.13 -0.39 0.90
N LEU A 148 1.20 0.45 1.94
CA LEU A 148 1.51 1.87 1.77
C LEU A 148 2.99 2.08 1.37
N PRO A 149 3.29 3.06 0.50
CA PRO A 149 4.66 3.46 0.22
C PRO A 149 5.35 3.98 1.50
N GLN A 150 6.45 3.35 1.89
CA GLN A 150 7.22 3.70 3.09
C GLN A 150 8.67 3.19 3.00
N CYS A 151 9.55 3.75 3.82
CA CYS A 151 10.86 3.15 4.11
C CYS A 151 10.63 2.00 5.09
N ALA A 152 10.37 0.79 4.59
CA ALA A 152 10.12 -0.39 5.42
C ALA A 152 11.42 -1.09 5.84
N ASP A 153 11.38 -1.84 6.94
CA ASP A 153 12.46 -2.78 7.27
C ASP A 153 12.49 -3.93 6.24
N PRO A 154 13.59 -4.11 5.48
CA PRO A 154 13.73 -5.20 4.52
C PRO A 154 13.64 -6.59 5.17
N ALA A 155 13.98 -6.72 6.46
CA ALA A 155 13.98 -7.99 7.17
C ALA A 155 12.56 -8.59 7.27
N ALA A 156 11.53 -7.73 7.34
CA ALA A 156 10.13 -8.15 7.30
C ALA A 156 9.75 -8.85 5.98
N LYS A 157 10.53 -8.63 4.92
CA LYS A 157 10.33 -9.21 3.58
C LYS A 157 11.39 -10.25 3.21
N ASN A 158 12.07 -10.85 4.20
CA ASN A 158 13.18 -11.80 3.98
C ASN A 158 14.30 -11.21 3.08
N ALA A 159 14.56 -9.91 3.22
CA ALA A 159 15.58 -9.20 2.47
C ALA A 159 16.66 -8.59 3.38
N GLU A 160 17.81 -8.30 2.79
CA GLU A 160 18.92 -7.59 3.41
C GLU A 160 19.17 -6.29 2.66
N GLU A 161 19.24 -5.17 3.37
CA GLU A 161 19.52 -3.83 2.80
C GLU A 161 20.91 -3.36 3.22
N THR A 162 21.65 -2.82 2.26
CA THR A 162 22.92 -2.12 2.49
C THR A 162 22.77 -0.65 2.15
N LEU A 163 23.30 0.22 3.01
CA LEU A 163 23.50 1.63 2.67
C LEU A 163 24.74 1.76 1.77
N ASP A 164 24.54 2.31 0.58
CA ASP A 164 25.59 2.42 -0.44
C ASP A 164 26.26 3.80 -0.39
N GLU A 165 25.47 4.87 -0.37
CA GLU A 165 25.94 6.24 -0.33
C GLU A 165 25.01 7.15 0.47
N ARG A 166 25.60 8.17 1.11
CA ARG A 166 24.91 9.32 1.67
C ARG A 166 25.47 10.58 1.06
N SER A 167 24.59 11.46 0.60
CA SER A 167 24.96 12.76 0.05
C SER A 167 23.89 13.81 0.36
N GLU A 168 24.15 15.06 -0.03
CA GLU A 168 23.20 16.16 0.03
C GLU A 168 23.10 16.78 -1.36
N GLN A 169 21.87 17.01 -1.83
CA GLN A 169 21.61 17.62 -3.12
C GLN A 169 20.34 18.46 -3.04
N ASP A 170 20.40 19.67 -3.60
CA ASP A 170 19.24 20.57 -3.73
C ASP A 170 18.48 20.83 -2.41
N GLY A 171 19.21 20.82 -1.28
CA GLY A 171 18.63 21.03 0.05
C GLY A 171 17.98 19.80 0.67
N ALA A 172 18.10 18.62 0.06
CA ALA A 172 17.65 17.34 0.60
C ALA A 172 18.84 16.44 0.98
N VAL A 173 18.63 15.57 1.97
CA VAL A 173 19.54 14.43 2.23
C VAL A 173 19.16 13.29 1.30
N LEU A 174 20.17 12.72 0.65
CA LEU A 174 20.03 11.56 -0.22
C LEU A 174 20.67 10.34 0.44
N LEU A 175 19.89 9.27 0.58
CA LEU A 175 20.38 7.96 1.00
C LEU A 175 20.10 6.96 -0.12
N SER A 176 21.16 6.30 -0.63
CA SER A 176 21.02 5.21 -1.58
C SER A 176 21.23 3.86 -0.91
N THR A 177 20.36 2.91 -1.20
CA THR A 177 20.45 1.56 -0.67
C THR A 177 20.31 0.52 -1.76
N THR A 178 20.83 -0.67 -1.47
CA THR A 178 20.61 -1.88 -2.26
C THR A 178 19.93 -2.91 -1.38
N THR A 179 18.75 -3.38 -1.78
CA THR A 179 18.01 -4.43 -1.07
C THR A 179 17.99 -5.73 -1.86
N ARG A 180 18.44 -6.82 -1.23
CA ARG A 180 18.54 -8.16 -1.83
C ARG A 180 17.67 -9.16 -1.09
N PHE A 181 16.89 -9.93 -1.83
CA PHE A 181 16.05 -10.99 -1.30
C PHE A 181 16.79 -12.32 -1.29
N LYS A 182 16.63 -13.09 -0.21
CA LYS A 182 17.35 -14.37 -0.03
C LYS A 182 16.98 -15.42 -1.08
N ASP A 183 15.72 -15.41 -1.51
CA ASP A 183 15.14 -16.48 -2.34
C ASP A 183 14.55 -15.98 -3.69
N ALA A 184 14.98 -14.80 -4.17
CA ALA A 184 14.40 -14.18 -5.39
C ALA A 184 15.24 -14.35 -6.67
N GLY A 185 16.13 -15.35 -6.74
CA GLY A 185 16.76 -15.75 -8.01
C GLY A 185 17.56 -14.66 -8.72
N GLY A 186 18.26 -13.80 -7.97
CA GLY A 186 19.07 -12.70 -8.52
C GLY A 186 18.32 -11.38 -8.68
N TYR A 187 17.03 -11.32 -8.31
CA TYR A 187 16.31 -10.06 -8.20
C TYR A 187 16.78 -9.23 -6.99
N TYR A 188 16.96 -7.94 -7.22
CA TYR A 188 17.23 -6.95 -6.18
C TYR A 188 16.71 -5.59 -6.66
N TYR A 189 16.55 -4.63 -5.75
CA TYR A 189 16.30 -3.25 -6.13
C TYR A 189 17.28 -2.31 -5.43
N THR A 190 17.49 -1.16 -6.04
CA THR A 190 18.10 -0.02 -5.36
C THR A 190 17.05 1.00 -5.02
N THR A 191 17.20 1.66 -3.88
CA THR A 191 16.32 2.76 -3.48
C THR A 191 17.16 4.02 -3.32
N LEU A 192 16.66 5.15 -3.82
CA LEU A 192 17.19 6.47 -3.53
C LEU A 192 16.11 7.27 -2.79
N TYR A 193 16.35 7.51 -1.51
CA TYR A 193 15.49 8.31 -0.66
C TYR A 193 15.93 9.77 -0.74
N TYR A 194 14.98 10.68 -0.91
CA TYR A 194 15.16 12.12 -0.81
C TYR A 194 14.37 12.60 0.41
N ALA A 195 15.07 13.08 1.43
CA ALA A 195 14.47 13.48 2.69
C ALA A 195 14.77 14.92 3.04
N ASP A 196 13.83 15.56 3.71
CA ASP A 196 14.04 16.86 4.33
C ASP A 196 15.15 16.76 5.42
N PRO A 197 16.18 17.62 5.38
CA PRO A 197 17.31 17.55 6.32
C PRO A 197 16.96 17.98 7.76
N GLU A 198 15.86 18.71 7.96
CA GLU A 198 15.40 19.12 9.28
C GLU A 198 14.47 18.09 9.92
N THR A 199 13.61 17.44 9.13
CA THR A 199 12.56 16.54 9.67
C THR A 199 12.80 15.07 9.39
N GLY A 200 13.60 14.73 8.37
CA GLY A 200 13.78 13.36 7.89
C GLY A 200 12.59 12.82 7.09
N GLU A 201 11.57 13.65 6.83
CA GLU A 201 10.38 13.26 6.06
C GLU A 201 10.73 13.10 4.58
N LEU A 202 10.16 12.07 3.96
CA LEU A 202 10.38 11.79 2.54
C LEU A 202 9.72 12.89 1.69
N LEU A 203 10.52 13.45 0.80
CA LEU A 203 10.04 14.32 -0.27
C LEU A 203 9.78 13.48 -1.51
N ALA A 204 10.69 12.56 -1.79
CA ALA A 204 10.60 11.62 -2.90
C ALA A 204 11.36 10.33 -2.61
N MET A 205 11.03 9.28 -3.35
CA MET A 205 11.72 8.01 -3.35
C MET A 205 11.77 7.47 -4.78
N SER A 206 12.90 6.93 -5.18
CA SER A 206 13.05 6.20 -6.45
C SER A 206 13.45 4.77 -6.13
N VAL A 207 12.72 3.80 -6.65
CA VAL A 207 13.05 2.37 -6.54
C VAL A 207 13.32 1.86 -7.94
N THR A 208 14.52 1.31 -8.17
CA THR A 208 14.90 0.75 -9.47
C THR A 208 15.11 -0.75 -9.34
N ASP A 209 14.37 -1.51 -10.12
CA ASP A 209 14.36 -2.97 -10.11
C ASP A 209 15.46 -3.55 -11.01
N TYR A 210 16.16 -4.56 -10.52
CA TYR A 210 17.23 -5.24 -11.24
C TYR A 210 17.10 -6.77 -11.17
N ILE A 211 17.58 -7.43 -12.22
CA ILE A 211 17.80 -8.88 -12.22
C ILE A 211 19.23 -9.22 -12.64
N GLU A 212 19.92 -10.02 -11.85
CA GLU A 212 21.26 -10.50 -12.18
C GLU A 212 21.24 -11.41 -13.41
N ASP A 213 22.18 -11.20 -14.33
CA ASP A 213 22.26 -11.94 -15.60
C ASP A 213 23.11 -13.23 -15.50
N GLY A 214 23.64 -13.55 -14.32
CA GLY A 214 24.47 -14.73 -14.07
C GLY A 214 25.92 -14.63 -14.59
N GLU A 215 26.27 -13.58 -15.35
CA GLU A 215 27.62 -13.31 -15.86
C GLU A 215 28.35 -12.20 -15.07
N GLY A 216 27.76 -11.78 -13.95
CA GLY A 216 28.27 -10.70 -13.10
C GLY A 216 27.78 -9.31 -13.51
N GLY A 217 26.79 -9.23 -14.40
CA GLY A 217 26.02 -8.03 -14.69
C GLY A 217 24.60 -8.09 -14.10
N ALA A 218 23.86 -7.00 -14.29
CA ALA A 218 22.46 -6.89 -13.92
C ALA A 218 21.70 -6.12 -15.01
N THR A 219 20.46 -6.53 -15.25
CA THR A 219 19.54 -5.87 -16.16
C THR A 219 18.56 -5.03 -15.35
N GLU A 220 18.46 -3.74 -15.67
CA GLU A 220 17.43 -2.85 -15.14
C GLU A 220 16.07 -3.23 -15.74
N MET A 221 15.06 -3.36 -14.90
CA MET A 221 13.71 -3.80 -15.27
C MET A 221 12.73 -2.64 -15.36
N GLY A 222 13.00 -1.55 -14.65
CA GLY A 222 12.16 -0.37 -14.57
C GLY A 222 12.47 0.44 -13.31
N THR A 223 11.92 1.65 -13.23
CA THR A 223 12.05 2.53 -12.07
C THR A 223 10.67 3.03 -11.64
N THR A 224 10.40 2.98 -10.34
CA THR A 224 9.20 3.57 -9.73
C THR A 224 9.58 4.78 -8.90
N LEU A 225 9.00 5.92 -9.26
CA LEU A 225 9.15 7.19 -8.55
C LEU A 225 7.93 7.42 -7.66
N TYR A 226 8.17 7.91 -6.46
CA TYR A 226 7.17 8.25 -5.46
C TYR A 226 7.44 9.68 -4.99
N ASN A 227 6.40 10.51 -4.90
CA ASN A 227 6.48 11.89 -4.43
C ASN A 227 5.44 12.11 -3.34
N TRP A 228 5.90 12.50 -2.15
CA TRP A 228 5.02 12.72 -1.00
C TRP A 228 4.56 14.17 -0.95
N SER A 229 3.31 14.32 -0.53
CA SER A 229 2.76 15.57 -0.05
C SER A 229 1.91 15.31 1.19
N TYR A 230 1.96 16.27 2.10
CA TYR A 230 1.35 16.19 3.42
C TYR A 230 0.28 17.28 3.55
N ASP A 231 -0.82 16.96 4.24
CA ASP A 231 -1.99 17.84 4.45
C ASP A 231 -2.70 18.30 3.15
N GLU A 232 -2.50 17.58 2.03
CA GLU A 232 -3.45 17.69 0.93
C GLU A 232 -4.82 17.22 1.41
N PRO A 233 -5.92 17.93 1.07
CA PRO A 233 -7.25 17.45 1.38
C PRO A 233 -7.43 16.00 0.94
N TYR A 234 -7.99 15.19 1.83
CA TYR A 234 -8.32 13.81 1.49
C TYR A 234 -9.47 13.82 0.48
N GLU A 235 -9.14 13.44 -0.76
CA GLU A 235 -10.03 13.40 -1.90
C GLU A 235 -9.95 11.99 -2.50
N THR A 236 -10.92 11.17 -2.12
CA THR A 236 -11.16 9.89 -2.78
C THR A 236 -11.63 10.15 -4.21
N GLU A 237 -10.88 9.66 -5.18
CA GLU A 237 -11.31 9.74 -6.58
C GLU A 237 -12.51 8.79 -6.77
N PRO A 238 -13.70 9.31 -7.09
CA PRO A 238 -14.85 8.45 -7.26
C PRO A 238 -14.59 7.48 -8.42
N TYR A 239 -15.02 6.23 -8.24
CA TYR A 239 -15.10 5.29 -9.35
C TYR A 239 -16.01 5.86 -10.44
N LYS A 240 -15.95 5.33 -11.67
CA LYS A 240 -16.70 5.79 -12.85
C LYS A 240 -18.22 6.00 -12.63
N SER A 241 -18.78 5.35 -11.61
CA SER A 241 -20.15 5.54 -11.14
C SER A 241 -20.45 6.92 -10.50
N GLY A 242 -19.41 7.71 -10.19
CA GLY A 242 -19.50 8.93 -9.41
C GLY A 242 -19.59 8.70 -7.90
N ARG A 243 -19.33 7.48 -7.41
CA ARG A 243 -19.30 7.11 -5.98
C ARG A 243 -17.95 6.50 -5.60
N TYR A 244 -17.65 6.51 -4.31
CA TYR A 244 -16.53 5.78 -3.73
C TYR A 244 -16.68 4.28 -3.97
N LEU A 245 -15.57 3.61 -4.30
CA LEU A 245 -15.57 2.21 -4.66
C LEU A 245 -16.15 1.33 -3.56
N LEU A 246 -15.77 1.55 -2.29
CA LEU A 246 -16.34 0.80 -1.18
C LEU A 246 -17.85 0.98 -1.08
N ASN A 247 -18.40 2.17 -1.38
CA ASN A 247 -19.85 2.42 -1.41
C ASN A 247 -20.57 1.76 -2.61
N ASP A 248 -19.82 1.29 -3.61
CA ASP A 248 -20.32 0.50 -4.73
C ASP A 248 -20.23 -1.00 -4.50
N VAL A 249 -19.48 -1.43 -3.50
CA VAL A 249 -19.20 -2.83 -3.20
C VAL A 249 -19.86 -3.29 -1.89
N VAL A 250 -19.89 -2.42 -0.89
CA VAL A 250 -20.57 -2.60 0.40
C VAL A 250 -21.53 -1.43 0.59
N TYR A 251 -22.82 -1.72 0.59
CA TYR A 251 -23.86 -0.71 0.68
C TYR A 251 -24.14 -0.32 2.12
N ALA A 252 -24.59 0.92 2.32
CA ALA A 252 -25.20 1.31 3.57
C ALA A 252 -26.44 0.46 3.85
N THR A 253 -26.77 0.28 5.13
CA THR A 253 -27.89 -0.58 5.56
C THR A 253 -29.25 -0.11 5.08
N ASP A 254 -29.39 1.19 4.79
CA ASP A 254 -30.60 1.81 4.24
C ASP A 254 -30.63 1.90 2.71
N ASP A 255 -29.58 1.41 2.03
CA ASP A 255 -29.54 1.35 0.58
C ASP A 255 -30.52 0.28 0.05
N THR A 256 -31.28 0.64 -0.98
CA THR A 256 -32.32 -0.22 -1.56
C THR A 256 -31.85 -1.05 -2.75
N ARG A 257 -30.60 -0.88 -3.19
CA ARG A 257 -30.03 -1.66 -4.29
C ARG A 257 -29.97 -3.15 -3.91
N PRO A 258 -30.13 -4.07 -4.89
CA PRO A 258 -30.01 -5.50 -4.61
C PRO A 258 -28.62 -5.83 -4.05
N ALA A 259 -28.59 -6.37 -2.84
CA ALA A 259 -27.39 -6.83 -2.15
C ALA A 259 -27.56 -8.30 -1.74
N CYS A 260 -26.43 -8.92 -1.41
CA CYS A 260 -26.35 -10.11 -0.58
C CYS A 260 -26.02 -9.66 0.85
N LEU A 261 -26.81 -10.08 1.84
CA LEU A 261 -26.43 -9.95 3.24
C LEU A 261 -25.37 -11.01 3.55
N LEU A 262 -24.10 -10.62 3.53
CA LEU A 262 -22.98 -11.47 3.88
C LEU A 262 -22.71 -11.37 5.38
N THR A 263 -22.92 -12.47 6.09
CA THR A 263 -22.64 -12.62 7.52
C THR A 263 -21.32 -13.35 7.71
N VAL A 264 -20.34 -12.71 8.33
CA VAL A 264 -19.03 -13.29 8.64
C VAL A 264 -18.94 -13.54 10.14
N CYS A 265 -18.78 -14.81 10.52
CA CYS A 265 -18.74 -15.30 11.89
C CYS A 265 -17.30 -15.68 12.26
N LEU A 266 -16.70 -14.97 13.22
CA LEU A 266 -15.40 -15.29 13.81
C LEU A 266 -15.62 -15.90 15.20
N PRO A 267 -14.88 -16.94 15.64
CA PRO A 267 -15.05 -17.49 16.98
C PRO A 267 -14.75 -16.43 18.03
N ALA A 268 -15.64 -16.25 19.02
CA ALA A 268 -15.42 -15.29 20.11
C ALA A 268 -14.30 -15.76 21.07
N LYS A 269 -14.04 -17.07 21.11
CA LYS A 269 -12.94 -17.74 21.82
C LYS A 269 -12.55 -19.02 21.09
N GLU A 270 -11.30 -19.43 21.22
CA GLU A 270 -10.80 -20.69 20.66
C GLU A 270 -11.68 -21.88 21.13
N GLY A 271 -12.22 -22.65 20.18
CA GLY A 271 -13.05 -23.83 20.45
C GLY A 271 -14.43 -23.55 21.08
N GLY A 272 -14.89 -22.29 21.10
CA GLY A 272 -16.19 -21.90 21.64
C GLY A 272 -17.35 -22.06 20.65
N GLU A 273 -18.57 -22.17 21.18
CA GLU A 273 -19.82 -22.17 20.38
C GLU A 273 -20.33 -20.74 20.08
N ASP A 274 -19.72 -19.72 20.71
CA ASP A 274 -20.08 -18.31 20.55
C ASP A 274 -19.29 -17.66 19.40
N TRP A 275 -19.98 -16.89 18.57
CA TRP A 275 -19.43 -16.23 17.38
C TRP A 275 -19.54 -14.71 17.50
N TRP A 276 -18.46 -14.00 17.19
CA TRP A 276 -18.53 -12.59 16.81
C TRP A 276 -19.02 -12.48 15.38
N VAL A 277 -20.09 -11.71 15.17
CA VAL A 277 -20.81 -11.63 13.90
C VAL A 277 -20.67 -10.24 13.33
N ASN A 278 -20.21 -10.17 12.07
CA ASN A 278 -20.22 -8.95 11.28
C ASN A 278 -21.09 -9.16 10.04
N GLU A 279 -21.88 -8.16 9.69
CA GLU A 279 -22.80 -8.21 8.54
C GLU A 279 -22.45 -7.13 7.53
N TYR A 280 -22.41 -7.51 6.26
CA TYR A 280 -22.07 -6.64 5.14
C TYR A 280 -23.15 -6.74 4.07
N HIS A 281 -23.69 -5.60 3.62
CA HIS A 281 -24.62 -5.55 2.50
C HIS A 281 -23.80 -5.49 1.20
N VAL A 282 -23.35 -6.63 0.71
CA VAL A 282 -22.42 -6.70 -0.44
C VAL A 282 -23.19 -6.62 -1.75
N ALA A 283 -22.71 -5.80 -2.69
CA ALA A 283 -23.23 -5.77 -4.05
C ALA A 283 -23.20 -7.18 -4.68
N ARG A 284 -24.32 -7.60 -5.29
CA ARG A 284 -24.39 -8.95 -5.87
C ARG A 284 -23.40 -9.11 -7.02
N GLY A 285 -22.70 -10.24 -7.03
CA GLY A 285 -21.69 -10.55 -8.04
C GLY A 285 -20.31 -9.98 -7.74
N THR A 286 -20.12 -9.26 -6.62
CA THR A 286 -18.79 -8.90 -6.12
C THR A 286 -17.99 -10.17 -5.86
N TYR A 287 -16.73 -10.17 -6.30
CA TYR A 287 -15.75 -11.19 -6.00
C TYR A 287 -15.23 -10.98 -4.56
N VAL A 288 -15.66 -11.81 -3.62
CA VAL A 288 -15.34 -11.65 -2.19
C VAL A 288 -14.35 -12.70 -1.74
N ASN A 289 -13.27 -12.25 -1.10
CA ASN A 289 -12.30 -13.09 -0.40
C ASN A 289 -12.32 -12.81 1.11
N ILE A 290 -12.24 -13.87 1.91
CA ILE A 290 -11.93 -13.77 3.33
C ILE A 290 -10.42 -13.94 3.50
N CYS A 291 -9.75 -12.93 4.06
CA CYS A 291 -8.31 -12.88 4.17
C CYS A 291 -7.88 -12.98 5.64
N CYS A 292 -7.09 -14.01 5.96
CA CYS A 292 -6.51 -14.22 7.29
C CYS A 292 -4.99 -14.30 7.15
N ARG A 293 -4.24 -13.42 7.81
CA ARG A 293 -2.77 -13.32 7.65
C ARG A 293 -2.07 -14.63 8.03
N SER A 294 -2.60 -15.29 9.06
CA SER A 294 -2.07 -16.56 9.59
C SER A 294 -2.71 -17.81 8.97
N GLY A 295 -3.58 -17.65 7.97
CA GLY A 295 -4.42 -18.72 7.42
C GLY A 295 -5.71 -18.93 8.20
N CYS A 296 -6.74 -19.40 7.51
CA CYS A 296 -8.01 -19.80 8.11
C CYS A 296 -8.74 -20.82 7.24
N THR A 297 -9.58 -21.63 7.89
CA THR A 297 -10.53 -22.52 7.22
C THR A 297 -11.93 -21.93 7.26
N LEU A 298 -12.64 -21.99 6.13
CA LEU A 298 -13.98 -21.43 5.98
C LEU A 298 -15.06 -22.52 5.99
N TYR A 299 -16.22 -22.23 6.59
CA TYR A 299 -17.36 -23.15 6.65
C TYR A 299 -18.68 -22.44 6.38
N ALA A 300 -19.63 -23.17 5.79
CA ALA A 300 -20.99 -22.69 5.53
C ALA A 300 -21.94 -22.89 6.73
N ASP A 301 -21.53 -23.66 7.75
CA ASP A 301 -22.34 -23.97 8.93
C ASP A 301 -21.56 -23.85 10.25
N ALA A 302 -22.27 -23.47 11.31
CA ALA A 302 -21.70 -23.30 12.66
C ALA A 302 -21.13 -24.60 13.26
N ALA A 303 -21.57 -25.77 12.79
CA ALA A 303 -21.06 -27.05 13.25
C ALA A 303 -19.74 -27.45 12.54
N LEU A 304 -19.24 -26.61 11.63
CA LEU A 304 -17.96 -26.77 10.93
C LEU A 304 -17.90 -28.07 10.13
N THR A 305 -19.02 -28.43 9.49
CA THR A 305 -19.15 -29.69 8.74
C THR A 305 -19.12 -29.53 7.23
N GLN A 306 -19.37 -28.31 6.73
CA GLN A 306 -19.44 -27.96 5.32
C GLN A 306 -18.34 -26.95 5.00
N PRO A 307 -17.12 -27.41 4.67
CA PRO A 307 -16.04 -26.50 4.32
C PRO A 307 -16.37 -25.75 3.02
N ILE A 308 -15.93 -24.50 2.96
CA ILE A 308 -15.94 -23.66 1.77
C ILE A 308 -14.53 -23.71 1.17
N ASP A 309 -14.47 -23.88 -0.14
CA ASP A 309 -13.22 -23.76 -0.89
C ASP A 309 -12.82 -22.28 -0.94
N ASP A 310 -11.74 -21.93 -0.26
CA ASP A 310 -11.20 -20.56 -0.16
C ASP A 310 -10.38 -20.15 -1.38
N THR A 311 -10.20 -21.05 -2.36
CA THR A 311 -9.60 -20.73 -3.67
C THR A 311 -10.59 -20.11 -4.64
N VAL A 312 -11.88 -20.06 -4.28
CA VAL A 312 -12.95 -19.43 -5.04
C VAL A 312 -13.62 -18.32 -4.24
N SER A 313 -14.17 -17.33 -4.94
CA SER A 313 -14.94 -16.25 -4.30
C SER A 313 -16.15 -16.78 -3.54
N ILE A 314 -16.48 -16.13 -2.44
CA ILE A 314 -17.76 -16.32 -1.75
C ILE A 314 -18.90 -15.95 -2.69
N ASP A 315 -19.96 -16.77 -2.71
CA ASP A 315 -21.12 -16.55 -3.58
C ASP A 315 -22.02 -15.45 -3.04
N THR A 316 -21.97 -14.28 -3.66
CA THR A 316 -22.79 -13.11 -3.34
C THR A 316 -23.97 -12.92 -4.30
N ASN A 317 -24.30 -13.90 -5.15
CA ASN A 317 -25.42 -13.76 -6.10
C ASN A 317 -26.80 -13.91 -5.44
N GLY A 318 -26.84 -14.56 -4.27
CA GLY A 318 -28.04 -14.79 -3.46
C GLY A 318 -28.52 -13.57 -2.67
N GLU A 319 -29.56 -13.79 -1.86
CA GLU A 319 -30.05 -12.78 -0.90
C GLU A 319 -29.22 -12.74 0.38
N GLU A 320 -28.70 -13.88 0.82
CA GLU A 320 -27.94 -14.05 2.06
C GLU A 320 -26.83 -15.08 1.86
N MET A 321 -25.73 -14.91 2.59
CA MET A 321 -24.64 -15.86 2.69
C MET A 321 -24.03 -15.77 4.08
N THR A 322 -23.74 -16.92 4.71
CA THR A 322 -23.07 -16.96 6.01
C THR A 322 -21.77 -17.74 5.89
N VAL A 323 -20.69 -17.16 6.41
CA VAL A 323 -19.35 -17.77 6.42
C VAL A 323 -18.83 -17.80 7.84
N TYR A 324 -18.48 -19.00 8.32
CA TYR A 324 -17.79 -19.22 9.58
C TYR A 324 -16.29 -19.33 9.32
N VAL A 325 -15.52 -18.48 9.97
CA VAL A 325 -14.07 -18.35 9.77
C VAL A 325 -13.37 -18.96 10.98
N VAL A 326 -12.54 -19.98 10.77
CA VAL A 326 -11.73 -20.60 11.82
C VAL A 326 -10.26 -20.29 11.54
N PRO A 327 -9.64 -19.36 12.29
CA PRO A 327 -8.22 -19.08 12.15
C PRO A 327 -7.35 -20.31 12.43
N ASP A 328 -6.27 -20.48 11.68
CA ASP A 328 -5.33 -21.60 11.88
C ASP A 328 -4.50 -21.43 13.16
N VAL A 329 -4.44 -20.19 13.68
CA VAL A 329 -3.71 -19.82 14.89
C VAL A 329 -4.71 -19.23 15.90
N PRO A 330 -4.58 -19.53 17.21
CA PRO A 330 -5.48 -19.00 18.23
C PRO A 330 -5.59 -17.47 18.22
N LEU A 331 -6.80 -16.96 18.44
CA LEU A 331 -7.04 -15.53 18.67
C LEU A 331 -6.47 -15.14 20.05
N ASN A 332 -5.66 -14.08 20.07
CA ASN A 332 -5.06 -13.51 21.29
C ASN A 332 -6.07 -12.71 22.11
#